data_AF-A0A7L0X894-F1
#
_entry.id   AF-A0A7L0X894-F1
#
_cell.length_a   1.000
_cell.length_b   1.000
_cell.length_c   1.000
_cell.angle_alpha   90.00
_cell.angle_beta   90.00
_cell.angle_gamma   90.00
#
_symmetry.space_group_name_H-M   'P 1'
#
loop_
_entity.id
_entity.type
_entity.pdbx_description
1 polymer ?
#
loop_
_entity_poly.entity_id
_entity_poly.type
_entity_poly.pdbx_seq_one_letter_code
_entity_poly.pdbx_strand_id
1 'polypeptide(L)' 'MANHSQFGFQDASSPIIEELIEFHDHPLIVALALCSLVLYLLSLILTEKLSSNTVDAQEVELV' A
#
# COMPACT_ATOMS: atom_id res chain seq x y z
N MET A 1 27.66 -2.61 -4.31
CA MET A 1 27.41 -3.10 -5.68
C MET A 1 26.12 -3.90 -5.65
N ALA A 2 25.32 -3.84 -6.71
CA ALA A 2 24.06 -4.58 -6.78
C ALA A 2 24.32 -6.09 -6.87
N ASN A 3 23.53 -6.86 -6.11
CA ASN A 3 23.58 -8.32 -6.12
C ASN A 3 22.48 -8.90 -7.01
N HIS A 4 22.67 -10.14 -7.47
CA HIS A 4 21.60 -10.85 -8.18
C HIS A 4 20.36 -10.95 -7.27
N SER A 5 19.16 -10.78 -7.83
CA SER A 5 17.87 -10.80 -7.12
C SER A 5 17.65 -9.74 -6.03
N GLN A 6 18.38 -8.62 -6.08
CA GLN A 6 18.16 -7.51 -5.16
C GLN A 6 16.94 -6.67 -5.58
N PHE A 7 15.92 -6.62 -4.72
CA PHE A 7 14.69 -5.83 -4.94
C PHE A 7 14.72 -4.43 -4.30
N GLY A 8 15.48 -4.24 -3.22
CA GLY A 8 15.63 -2.96 -2.53
C GLY A 8 16.86 -2.16 -2.98
N PHE A 9 17.14 -1.06 -2.28
CA PHE A 9 18.35 -0.26 -2.53
C PHE A 9 19.63 -0.98 -2.10
N GLN A 10 20.78 -0.53 -2.62
CA GLN A 10 22.10 -0.95 -2.14
C GLN A 10 22.38 -0.38 -0.76
N ASP A 11 23.28 -1.04 -0.02
CA ASP A 11 23.75 -0.56 1.27
C ASP A 11 24.24 0.90 1.18
N ALA A 12 23.80 1.72 2.13
CA ALA A 12 24.16 3.13 2.17
C ALA A 12 25.68 3.31 2.30
N SER A 13 26.26 4.06 1.37
CA SER A 13 27.69 4.43 1.40
C SER A 13 27.91 5.85 1.92
N SER A 14 26.83 6.56 2.30
CA SER A 14 26.88 7.89 2.93
C SER A 14 25.61 8.13 3.77
N PRO A 15 25.65 9.06 4.76
CA PRO A 15 24.49 9.37 5.59
C PRO A 15 23.27 9.86 4.80
N ILE A 16 23.48 10.56 3.67
CA ILE A 16 22.39 11.06 2.83
C ILE A 16 21.62 9.91 2.17
N ILE A 17 22.31 8.83 1.80
CA ILE A 17 21.66 7.66 1.19
C ILE A 17 20.86 6.88 2.23
N GLU A 18 21.32 6.84 3.48
CA GLU A 18 20.55 6.26 4.59
C GLU A 18 19.22 7.00 4.80
N GLU A 19 19.26 8.33 4.90
CA GLU A 19 18.06 9.18 5.00
C GLU A 19 17.10 9.00 3.81
N LEU A 20 17.64 8.83 2.59
CA LEU A 20 16.81 8.63 1.41
C LEU A 20 16.12 7.26 1.41
N ILE A 21 16.79 6.21 1.93
CA ILE A 21 16.20 4.88 2.09
C ILE A 21 15.07 4.95 3.13
N GLU A 22 15.28 5.62 4.26
CA GLU A 22 14.22 5.81 5.27
C GLU A 22 13.03 6.63 4.72
N PHE A 23 13.32 7.69 3.97
CA PHE A 23 12.31 8.51 3.31
C PHE A 23 11.51 7.72 2.26
N HIS A 24 12.10 6.72 1.62
CA HIS A 24 11.42 5.84 0.70
C HIS A 24 10.59 4.77 1.41
N ASP A 25 11.15 4.14 2.45
CA ASP A 25 10.52 3.00 3.11
C ASP A 25 9.25 3.41 3.86
N HIS A 26 9.21 4.63 4.43
CA HIS A 26 8.04 5.13 5.12
C HIS A 26 6.78 5.21 4.23
N PRO A 27 6.77 5.92 3.08
CA PRO A 27 5.62 5.93 2.18
C PRO A 27 5.39 4.57 1.50
N LEU A 28 6.42 3.74 1.30
CA LEU A 28 6.24 2.39 0.72
C LEU A 28 5.36 1.52 1.61
N ILE A 29 5.55 1.55 2.94
CA ILE A 29 4.69 0.82 3.89
C ILE A 29 3.23 1.28 3.77
N VAL A 30 2.99 2.59 3.69
CA VAL A 30 1.65 3.16 3.53
C VAL A 30 1.02 2.72 2.20
N ALA A 31 1.77 2.77 1.10
CA ALA A 31 1.30 2.36 -0.21
C ALA A 31 0.92 0.87 -0.23
N LEU A 32 1.74 0.00 0.36
CA LEU A 32 1.43 -1.43 0.48
C LEU A 32 0.21 -1.69 1.36
N ALA A 33 0.03 -0.94 2.45
CA ALA A 33 -1.16 -1.04 3.28
C ALA A 33 -2.43 -0.63 2.51
N LEU A 34 -2.39 0.45 1.73
CA LEU A 34 -3.51 0.87 0.89
C LEU A 34 -3.81 -0.14 -0.21
N CYS A 35 -2.79 -0.65 -0.90
CA CYS A 35 -2.95 -1.68 -1.94
C CYS A 35 -3.58 -2.96 -1.37
N SER A 36 -3.13 -3.41 -0.21
CA SER A 36 -3.68 -4.61 0.44
C SER A 36 -5.11 -4.40 0.95
N LEU A 37 -5.44 -3.21 1.49
CA LEU A 37 -6.80 -2.85 1.88
C LEU A 37 -7.74 -2.87 0.67
N VAL A 38 -7.36 -2.22 -0.43
CA VAL A 38 -8.16 -2.19 -1.66
C VAL A 38 -8.35 -3.61 -2.22
N LEU A 39 -7.28 -4.40 -2.27
CA LEU A 39 -7.36 -5.80 -2.73
C LEU A 39 -8.29 -6.63 -1.84
N TYR A 40 -8.21 -6.45 -0.51
CA TYR A 40 -9.09 -7.11 0.43
C TYR A 40 -10.55 -6.73 0.20
N LEU A 41 -10.87 -5.44 0.08
CA LEU A 41 -12.24 -4.97 -0.19
C LEU A 41 -12.77 -5.49 -1.53
N LEU A 42 -11.94 -5.52 -2.58
CA LEU A 42 -12.30 -6.13 -3.86
C LEU A 42 -12.63 -7.63 -3.69
N SER A 43 -11.80 -8.37 -2.95
CA SER A 43 -12.06 -9.78 -2.68
C SER A 43 -13.37 -9.99 -1.92
N LEU A 44 -13.63 -9.16 -0.91
CA LEU A 44 -14.83 -9.21 -0.08
C LEU A 44 -16.10 -9.00 -0.91
N ILE A 45 -16.12 -7.97 -1.77
CA ILE A 45 -17.27 -7.67 -2.63
C ILE A 45 -17.56 -8.83 -3.59
N LEU A 46 -16.54 -9.51 -4.09
CA LEU A 46 -16.69 -10.63 -5.01
C LEU A 46 -17.16 -11.92 -4.31
N THR A 47 -16.86 -12.09 -3.02
CA THR A 47 -17.24 -13.29 -2.27
C THR A 47 -18.57 -13.17 -1.54
N GLU A 48 -18.99 -11.96 -1.19
CA GLU A 48 -20.21 -11.70 -0.43
C GLU A 48 -21.47 -11.71 -1.31
N LYS A 49 -22.63 -11.89 -0.67
CA LYS A 49 -23.91 -11.86 -1.37
C LYS A 49 -24.23 -10.43 -1.81
N LEU A 50 -24.31 -10.23 -3.13
CA LEU A 50 -24.69 -8.95 -3.73
C LEU A 50 -26.13 -8.55 -3.35
N SER A 51 -26.29 -7.29 -2.95
CA SER A 51 -27.57 -6.63 -2.73
C SER A 51 -27.76 -5.53 -3.78
N SER A 52 -28.99 -5.34 -4.27
CA SER A 52 -29.33 -4.33 -5.27
C SER A 52 -30.12 -3.14 -4.71
N ASN A 53 -30.26 -3.06 -3.38
CA ASN A 53 -30.98 -1.98 -2.73
C ASN A 53 -30.13 -0.72 -2.69
N THR A 54 -30.75 0.45 -2.82
CA THR A 54 -30.09 1.74 -2.61
C THR A 54 -29.76 1.91 -1.14
N VAL A 55 -28.51 2.25 -0.84
CA VAL A 55 -28.02 2.54 0.51
C VAL A 55 -27.56 4.00 0.53
N ASP A 56 -27.85 4.72 1.62
CA ASP A 56 -27.37 6.08 1.81
C ASP A 56 -25.84 6.09 1.99
N ALA A 57 -25.13 6.89 1.20
CA ALA A 57 -23.67 6.85 1.08
C ALA A 57 -22.94 7.97 1.83
N GLN A 58 -23.68 8.95 2.37
CA GLN A 58 -23.11 10.19 2.90
C GLN A 58 -22.07 9.96 4.01
N GLU A 59 -22.30 8.97 4.87
CA GLU A 59 -21.36 8.62 5.94
C GLU A 59 -20.03 8.05 5.42
N VAL A 60 -20.03 7.36 4.27
CA VAL A 60 -18.82 6.76 3.67
C VAL A 60 -18.02 7.80 2.87
N GLU A 61 -18.68 8.79 2.26
CA GLU A 61 -18.00 9.86 1.51
C GLU A 61 -17.17 10.80 2.38
N LEU A 62 -17.51 10.89 3.68
CA LEU A 62 -16.78 11.70 4.65
C LEU A 62 -15.46 11.06 5.10
N VAL A 63 -15.38 9.72 5.07
CA VAL A 63 -14.25 8.93 5.54
C VAL A 63 -13.13 8.89 4.50
#